data_AF-B4HU13-F1
#
_entry.id   AF-B4HU13-F1
#
_cell.length_a   1.000
_cell.length_b   1.000
_cell.length_c   1.000
_cell.angle_alpha   90.00
_cell.angle_beta   90.00
_cell.angle_gamma   90.00
#
_symmetry.space_group_name_H-M   'P 1'
#
loop_
_entity.id
_entity.type
_entity.pdbx_description
1 polymer ?
#
loop_
_entity_poly.entity_id
_entity_poly.type
_entity_poly.pdbx_seq_one_letter_code
_entity_poly.pdbx_strand_id
1 'polypeptide(L)'
;MGRRKDKPRVIPEQDARICRAICLCQLTMVLSCVSIVYLSVAIYSPSLKAFKSGFELDPVMCQTVDRQMPNNCPWASCGEWCLTKTSGFCPQIHSIVRRNGTDIQLNNCTRVTNTSCAMIDLSRLNKFNCNNGTACNNIRGVFNCSNGHCKNMSEFFLCHHKADGLTVNSQKDNTKLNGFFECHGVHCTKIKKPFSCDRYCSKITTTNVNTLIMHEDNLIAADCENAVAFNQARGSEHGVRIEPFEFWKEDDGNLLTNCATVTRESDNRITATDCINGTLLEHDTLPAPFMNFTQFWAIYENSTRSVDPEQRYLPNQANLTIYSWKKLFINLEGCVNTLRGECKDFVARYGNDGDNNTAQSRYQCYYNKDSNVEFVVARYDLDKVYRELLVSLIVPIVLFVISSISLCIITKSVKVGDDAKMRCVCAGDDSDNDGPFGPGVANKQQDQMYDTDDDVVDLEHQELSDHGLPLDNHELIGSTKLLIPISPAGDSGPSDQLFDHDQEKATTCDVPEKPLVIL
;
A
#
# COMPACT_ATOMS: atom_id res chain seq x y z
N MET A 1 50.72 -75.35 9.40
CA MET A 1 49.80 -74.35 8.81
C MET A 1 48.87 -73.82 9.89
N GLY A 2 49.19 -72.68 10.49
CA GLY A 2 48.36 -72.06 11.54
C GLY A 2 47.31 -71.14 10.90
N ARG A 3 46.02 -71.44 11.12
CA ARG A 3 44.90 -70.56 10.74
C ARG A 3 45.03 -69.23 11.50
N ARG A 4 45.21 -68.13 10.77
CA ARG A 4 44.99 -66.77 11.30
C ARG A 4 43.52 -66.69 11.76
N LYS A 5 43.31 -66.50 13.06
CA LYS A 5 42.00 -66.13 13.61
C LYS A 5 41.74 -64.68 13.19
N ASP A 6 40.75 -64.46 12.33
CA ASP A 6 40.22 -63.12 12.09
C ASP A 6 39.65 -62.57 13.39
N LYS A 7 40.17 -61.42 13.83
CA LYS A 7 39.61 -60.70 14.98
C LYS A 7 38.18 -60.25 14.60
N PRO A 8 37.16 -60.48 15.44
CA PRO A 8 35.82 -60.00 15.17
C PRO A 8 35.84 -58.47 15.04
N ARG A 9 35.18 -57.92 14.00
CA ARG A 9 34.95 -56.48 13.89
C ARG A 9 34.07 -56.04 15.05
N VAL A 10 34.68 -55.45 16.07
CA VAL A 10 33.97 -54.83 17.19
C VAL A 10 33.26 -53.59 16.63
N ILE A 11 31.93 -53.65 16.54
CA ILE A 11 31.12 -52.48 16.21
C ILE A 11 31.15 -51.60 17.47
N PRO A 12 31.71 -50.39 17.41
CA PRO A 12 31.81 -49.54 18.58
C PRO A 12 30.42 -49.20 19.11
N GLU A 13 30.19 -49.39 20.41
CA GLU A 13 29.06 -48.76 21.10
C GLU A 13 29.32 -47.24 21.09
N GLN A 14 28.75 -46.55 20.11
CA GLN A 14 28.82 -45.11 20.00
C GLN A 14 27.95 -44.47 21.08
N ASP A 15 28.51 -43.52 21.83
CA ASP A 15 27.71 -42.71 22.76
C ASP A 15 26.75 -41.83 21.96
N ALA A 16 25.47 -42.19 21.99
CA ALA A 16 24.41 -41.50 21.27
C ALA A 16 24.35 -40.01 21.61
N ARG A 17 24.79 -39.60 22.81
CA ARG A 17 24.81 -38.18 23.22
C ARG A 17 25.89 -37.39 22.47
N ILE A 18 27.09 -37.95 22.38
CA ILE A 18 28.22 -37.33 21.67
C ILE A 18 27.94 -37.28 20.17
N CYS A 19 27.47 -38.38 19.59
CA CYS A 19 27.07 -38.42 18.17
C CYS A 19 25.95 -37.42 17.86
N ARG A 20 24.95 -37.30 18.74
CA ARG A 20 23.87 -36.32 18.57
C ARG A 20 24.38 -34.87 18.66
N ALA A 21 25.28 -34.57 19.60
CA ALA A 21 25.88 -33.25 19.73
C ALA A 21 26.69 -32.87 18.49
N ILE A 22 27.57 -33.76 18.01
CA ILE A 22 28.35 -33.55 16.78
C ILE A 22 27.42 -33.33 15.59
N CYS A 23 26.39 -34.16 15.43
CA CYS A 23 25.44 -34.04 14.33
C CYS A 23 24.66 -32.72 14.38
N LEU A 24 24.20 -32.30 15.56
CA LEU A 24 23.50 -31.01 15.73
C LEU A 24 24.42 -29.83 15.40
N CYS A 25 25.66 -29.83 15.90
CA CYS A 25 26.61 -28.77 15.59
C CYS A 25 26.98 -28.75 14.08
N GLN A 26 27.21 -29.90 13.46
CA GLN A 26 27.45 -29.95 12.01
C GLN A 26 26.25 -29.42 11.22
N LEU A 27 25.03 -29.81 11.60
CA LEU A 27 23.81 -29.33 10.96
C LEU A 27 23.64 -27.81 11.14
N THR A 28 23.82 -27.27 12.36
CA THR A 28 23.71 -25.83 12.60
C THR A 28 24.75 -25.03 11.84
N MET A 29 25.98 -25.54 11.71
CA MET A 29 27.03 -24.91 10.91
C MET A 29 26.65 -24.85 9.43
N VAL A 30 26.20 -25.98 8.85
CA VAL A 30 25.79 -26.04 7.44
C VAL A 30 24.57 -25.14 7.18
N LEU A 31 23.55 -25.20 8.03
CA LEU A 31 22.37 -24.35 7.90
C LEU A 31 22.72 -22.87 8.01
N SER A 32 23.62 -22.49 8.93
CA SER A 32 24.06 -21.09 9.07
C SER A 32 24.79 -20.60 7.82
N CYS A 33 25.69 -21.39 7.23
CA CYS A 33 26.35 -21.05 5.97
C CYS A 33 25.34 -20.84 4.83
N VAL A 34 24.40 -21.77 4.67
CA VAL A 34 23.35 -21.68 3.65
C VAL A 34 22.48 -20.44 3.89
N SER A 35 22.08 -20.17 5.14
CA SER A 35 21.32 -18.99 5.51
C SER A 35 22.03 -17.70 5.14
N ILE A 36 23.34 -17.57 5.41
CA ILE A 36 24.11 -16.35 5.05
C ILE A 36 24.05 -16.09 3.54
N VAL A 37 24.23 -17.13 2.71
CA VAL A 37 24.17 -17.00 1.24
C VAL A 37 22.79 -16.55 0.79
N TYR A 38 21.71 -17.15 1.29
CA TYR A 38 20.35 -16.74 0.91
C TYR A 38 19.98 -15.34 1.40
N LEU A 39 20.33 -15.00 2.64
CA LEU A 39 20.04 -13.68 3.23
C LEU A 39 20.84 -12.56 2.54
N SER A 40 21.99 -12.87 1.93
CA SER A 40 22.74 -11.88 1.15
C SER A 40 21.93 -11.31 -0.02
N VAL A 41 21.20 -12.17 -0.74
CA VAL A 41 20.36 -11.76 -1.88
C VAL A 41 19.02 -11.21 -1.38
N ALA A 42 18.43 -11.85 -0.38
CA ALA A 42 17.08 -11.51 0.08
C ALA A 42 17.02 -10.25 0.95
N ILE A 43 18.05 -9.96 1.75
CA ILE A 43 18.02 -8.86 2.73
C ILE A 43 19.20 -7.90 2.54
N TYR A 44 20.43 -8.39 2.44
CA TYR A 44 21.61 -7.50 2.41
C TYR A 44 21.63 -6.58 1.19
N SER A 45 21.48 -7.15 -0.03
CA SER A 45 21.44 -6.39 -1.28
C SER A 45 20.34 -5.32 -1.31
N PRO A 46 19.05 -5.63 -1.03
CA PRO A 46 18.01 -4.60 -1.00
C PRO A 46 18.19 -3.59 0.14
N SER A 47 18.69 -4.00 1.31
CA SER A 47 18.97 -3.07 2.41
C SER A 47 20.05 -2.06 2.04
N LEU A 48 21.14 -2.50 1.38
CA LEU A 48 22.20 -1.60 0.94
C LEU A 48 21.69 -0.59 -0.09
N LYS A 49 20.81 -1.00 -1.00
CA LYS A 49 20.14 -0.09 -1.94
C LYS A 49 19.28 0.92 -1.20
N ALA A 50 18.54 0.51 -0.18
CA ALA A 50 17.73 1.41 0.64
C ALA A 50 18.59 2.46 1.34
N PHE A 51 19.70 2.07 1.98
CA PHE A 51 20.62 3.03 2.61
C PHE A 51 21.27 4.00 1.62
N LYS A 52 21.58 3.54 0.41
CA LYS A 52 22.15 4.39 -0.66
C LYS A 52 21.11 5.22 -1.40
N SER A 53 19.82 4.97 -1.19
CA SER A 53 18.75 5.57 -1.98
C SER A 53 18.55 7.06 -1.69
N GLY A 54 19.01 7.57 -0.54
CA GLY A 54 18.98 9.01 -0.21
C GLY A 54 17.58 9.61 -0.04
N PHE A 55 16.56 8.80 0.19
CA PHE A 55 15.21 9.27 0.47
C PHE A 55 15.13 9.93 1.85
N GLU A 56 14.35 10.99 1.95
CA GLU A 56 14.06 11.66 3.22
C GLU A 56 13.29 10.70 4.14
N LEU A 57 13.61 10.74 5.44
CA LEU A 57 12.94 9.91 6.45
C LEU A 57 11.62 10.50 6.93
N ASP A 58 11.45 11.81 6.80
CA ASP A 58 10.21 12.49 7.15
C ASP A 58 9.21 12.39 5.99
N PRO A 59 8.04 11.76 6.20
CA PRO A 59 7.04 11.66 5.16
C PRO A 59 6.45 13.03 4.85
N VAL A 60 6.14 13.24 3.57
CA VAL A 60 5.40 14.40 3.07
C VAL A 60 4.06 13.95 2.48
N MET A 61 3.20 14.89 2.12
CA MET A 61 1.91 14.57 1.52
C MET A 61 2.04 14.43 0.00
N CYS A 62 1.70 13.27 -0.52
CA CYS A 62 1.50 13.03 -1.94
C CYS A 62 0.01 13.10 -2.30
N GLN A 63 -0.25 13.53 -3.53
CA GLN A 63 -1.59 13.61 -4.10
C GLN A 63 -1.57 13.05 -5.52
N THR A 64 -2.44 12.09 -5.80
CA THR A 64 -2.51 11.48 -7.13
C THR A 64 -3.16 12.42 -8.14
N VAL A 65 -2.51 12.59 -9.28
CA VAL A 65 -2.96 13.49 -10.37
C VAL A 65 -3.38 12.78 -11.63
N ASP A 66 -2.83 11.59 -11.87
CA ASP A 66 -3.16 10.80 -13.04
C ASP A 66 -3.00 9.32 -12.72
N ARG A 67 -4.00 8.54 -13.13
CA ARG A 67 -3.95 7.09 -13.09
C ARG A 67 -4.19 6.52 -14.48
N GLN A 68 -3.23 5.74 -14.98
CA GLN A 68 -3.36 5.02 -16.24
C GLN A 68 -3.24 3.52 -16.04
N MET A 69 -3.85 2.77 -16.97
CA MET A 69 -3.75 1.32 -17.05
C MET A 69 -3.46 0.92 -18.50
N PRO A 70 -2.27 1.23 -19.04
CA PRO A 70 -1.95 0.95 -20.43
C PRO A 70 -1.75 -0.55 -20.67
N ASN A 71 -2.05 -0.99 -21.90
CA ASN A 71 -1.83 -2.38 -22.33
C ASN A 71 -0.33 -2.70 -22.49
N ASN A 72 0.48 -1.72 -22.89
CA ASN A 72 1.94 -1.83 -22.92
C ASN A 72 2.51 -1.25 -21.63
N CYS A 73 3.27 -2.05 -20.89
CA CYS A 73 3.74 -1.70 -19.55
C CYS A 73 5.24 -1.37 -19.54
N PRO A 74 5.65 -0.09 -19.74
CA PRO A 74 7.03 0.31 -19.54
C PRO A 74 7.45 0.24 -18.06
N TRP A 75 6.54 0.61 -17.16
CA TRP A 75 6.72 0.58 -15.71
C TRP A 75 5.36 0.42 -15.02
N ALA A 76 5.36 -0.09 -13.79
CA ALA A 76 4.18 -0.23 -12.95
C ALA A 76 4.46 0.33 -11.54
N SER A 77 3.43 0.93 -10.95
CA SER A 77 3.45 1.48 -9.58
C SER A 77 3.54 0.37 -8.53
N CYS A 78 2.93 -0.77 -8.84
CA CYS A 78 2.97 -1.99 -8.06
C CYS A 78 2.81 -3.19 -8.99
N GLY A 79 3.80 -4.08 -9.00
CA GLY A 79 3.74 -5.41 -9.61
C GLY A 79 3.69 -6.51 -8.56
N GLU A 80 2.88 -7.55 -8.81
CA GLU A 80 2.99 -8.79 -8.04
C GLU A 80 4.12 -9.64 -8.65
N TRP A 81 4.95 -10.25 -7.79
CA TRP A 81 6.17 -10.99 -8.12
C TRP A 81 7.28 -10.16 -8.76
N CYS A 82 8.23 -9.70 -7.94
CA CYS A 82 9.36 -8.89 -8.37
C CYS A 82 10.32 -9.56 -9.38
N LEU A 83 10.29 -10.89 -9.51
CA LEU A 83 11.17 -11.62 -10.44
C LEU A 83 10.70 -11.60 -11.88
N THR A 84 9.42 -11.30 -12.12
CA THR A 84 8.81 -11.34 -13.45
C THR A 84 8.31 -9.96 -13.84
N LYS A 85 8.42 -9.62 -15.13
CA LYS A 85 7.76 -8.41 -15.63
C LYS A 85 6.25 -8.58 -15.49
N THR A 86 5.60 -7.58 -14.92
CA THR A 86 4.15 -7.57 -14.76
C THR A 86 3.48 -7.57 -16.13
N SER A 87 2.76 -8.65 -16.46
CA SER A 87 1.96 -8.75 -17.68
C SER A 87 0.48 -8.52 -17.36
N GLY A 88 -0.20 -7.69 -18.16
CA GLY A 88 -1.62 -7.37 -18.01
C GLY A 88 -1.93 -6.32 -16.93
N PHE A 89 -1.55 -6.56 -15.67
CA PHE A 89 -1.87 -5.63 -14.56
C PHE A 89 -0.79 -4.53 -14.40
N CYS A 90 -0.93 -3.41 -15.11
CA CYS A 90 0.06 -2.33 -15.12
C CYS A 90 -0.49 -0.98 -14.66
N PRO A 91 -0.68 -0.76 -13.34
CA PRO A 91 -1.12 0.54 -12.85
C PRO A 91 0.01 1.56 -12.92
N GLN A 92 -0.21 2.67 -13.61
CA GLN A 92 0.71 3.80 -13.65
C GLN A 92 0.08 4.99 -12.94
N ILE A 93 0.65 5.36 -11.80
CA ILE A 93 0.14 6.42 -10.95
C ILE A 93 1.18 7.53 -10.89
N HIS A 94 0.78 8.74 -11.26
CA HIS A 94 1.57 9.93 -11.07
C HIS A 94 1.04 10.75 -9.91
N SER A 95 1.97 11.36 -9.18
CA SER A 95 1.67 12.07 -7.95
C SER A 95 2.42 13.38 -7.86
N ILE A 96 1.73 14.38 -7.33
CA ILE A 96 2.32 15.61 -6.83
C ILE A 96 2.85 15.32 -5.44
N VAL A 97 4.06 15.81 -5.17
CA VAL A 97 4.72 15.77 -3.87
C VAL A 97 4.65 17.16 -3.27
N ARG A 98 4.05 17.30 -2.09
CA ARG A 98 3.90 18.59 -1.42
C ARG A 98 4.16 18.48 0.08
N ARG A 99 4.47 19.60 0.70
CA ARG A 99 4.51 19.71 2.17
C ARG A 99 3.09 19.59 2.76
N ASN A 100 3.06 19.29 4.06
CA ASN A 100 1.83 19.31 4.83
C ASN A 100 1.29 20.74 4.88
N GLY A 101 -0.02 20.87 4.74
CA GLY A 101 -0.77 22.10 4.93
C GLY A 101 -0.93 22.45 6.40
N THR A 102 -1.95 23.23 6.70
CA THR A 102 -2.17 23.71 8.06
C THR A 102 -3.19 22.87 8.81
N ASP A 103 -2.87 22.58 10.06
CA ASP A 103 -3.77 21.96 11.01
C ASP A 103 -4.59 23.06 11.68
N ILE A 104 -5.91 22.93 11.58
CA ILE A 104 -6.86 23.92 12.05
C ILE A 104 -7.85 23.30 13.02
N GLN A 105 -8.44 24.17 13.84
CA GLN A 105 -9.58 23.82 14.67
C GLN A 105 -10.61 24.93 14.62
N LEU A 106 -11.85 24.54 14.36
CA LEU A 106 -13.01 25.42 14.41
C LEU A 106 -13.75 25.20 15.73
N ASN A 107 -14.14 26.30 16.38
CA ASN A 107 -14.81 26.25 17.68
C ASN A 107 -16.28 26.63 17.57
N ASN A 108 -17.04 26.11 18.54
CA ASN A 108 -18.46 26.40 18.72
C ASN A 108 -19.31 26.13 17.47
N CYS A 109 -19.01 25.01 16.78
CA CYS A 109 -19.65 24.63 15.55
C CYS A 109 -21.02 23.99 15.77
N THR A 110 -22.07 24.62 15.26
CA THR A 110 -23.45 24.12 15.26
C THR A 110 -23.89 23.69 13.85
N ARG A 111 -25.04 23.01 13.76
CA ARG A 111 -25.71 22.65 12.48
C ARG A 111 -24.83 21.91 11.45
N VAL A 112 -23.86 21.14 11.93
CA VAL A 112 -22.94 20.40 11.06
C VAL A 112 -23.71 19.35 10.24
N THR A 113 -23.63 19.46 8.93
CA THR A 113 -24.14 18.48 7.98
C THR A 113 -22.98 17.88 7.21
N ASN A 114 -22.98 16.56 7.06
CA ASN A 114 -21.99 15.85 6.26
C ASN A 114 -22.69 15.26 5.03
N THR A 115 -22.29 15.73 3.85
CA THR A 115 -22.85 15.30 2.57
C THR A 115 -21.76 14.61 1.75
N SER A 116 -21.93 13.31 1.49
CA SER A 116 -20.97 12.51 0.70
C SER A 116 -21.36 12.43 -0.77
N CYS A 117 -20.41 12.64 -1.69
CA CYS A 117 -20.55 12.30 -3.11
C CYS A 117 -19.41 11.39 -3.61
N ALA A 118 -19.33 10.19 -3.02
CA ALA A 118 -18.27 9.23 -3.29
C ALA A 118 -18.18 8.74 -4.75
N MET A 119 -16.98 8.34 -5.18
CA MET A 119 -16.82 7.56 -6.41
C MET A 119 -17.64 6.27 -6.36
N ILE A 120 -18.58 6.14 -7.31
CA ILE A 120 -19.44 4.97 -7.39
C ILE A 120 -18.66 3.83 -8.03
N ASP A 121 -18.45 2.77 -7.27
CA ASP A 121 -17.99 1.50 -7.81
C ASP A 121 -19.13 0.87 -8.64
N LEU A 122 -18.93 0.77 -9.96
CA LEU A 122 -19.86 0.13 -10.89
C LEU A 122 -20.12 -1.36 -10.58
N SER A 123 -19.32 -1.96 -9.70
CA SER A 123 -19.53 -3.32 -9.20
C SER A 123 -20.65 -3.40 -8.16
N ARG A 124 -20.84 -2.32 -7.39
CA ARG A 124 -21.85 -2.19 -6.31
C ARG A 124 -23.25 -1.84 -6.82
N LEU A 125 -23.36 -1.38 -8.07
CA LEU A 125 -24.65 -1.13 -8.71
C LEU A 125 -25.52 -2.39 -8.65
N ASN A 126 -26.79 -2.21 -8.29
CA ASN A 126 -27.75 -3.30 -8.26
C ASN A 126 -27.85 -3.97 -9.65
N LYS A 127 -27.50 -5.26 -9.70
CA LYS A 127 -27.52 -6.08 -10.91
C LYS A 127 -28.89 -6.75 -11.02
N PHE A 128 -29.64 -6.38 -12.05
CA PHE A 128 -30.91 -6.98 -12.41
C PHE A 128 -30.68 -8.05 -13.48
N ASN A 129 -31.13 -9.27 -13.24
CA ASN A 129 -31.11 -10.33 -14.23
C ASN A 129 -32.48 -10.44 -14.90
N CYS A 130 -32.65 -9.78 -16.04
CA CYS A 130 -33.90 -9.79 -16.78
C CYS A 130 -34.19 -11.15 -17.43
N ASN A 131 -33.23 -12.09 -17.46
CA ASN A 131 -33.48 -13.44 -17.95
C ASN A 131 -34.29 -14.27 -16.94
N ASN A 132 -34.26 -13.91 -15.66
CA ASN A 132 -35.12 -14.52 -14.64
C ASN A 132 -36.44 -13.73 -14.59
N GLY A 133 -37.51 -14.31 -15.14
CA GLY A 133 -38.69 -13.68 -15.75
C GLY A 133 -39.60 -12.75 -14.92
N THR A 134 -39.09 -12.11 -13.86
CA THR A 134 -39.82 -11.09 -13.08
C THR A 134 -38.95 -9.92 -12.59
N ALA A 135 -37.62 -10.02 -12.63
CA ALA A 135 -36.73 -9.02 -12.02
C ALA A 135 -36.78 -7.64 -12.69
N CYS A 136 -37.21 -7.56 -13.95
CA CYS A 136 -37.20 -6.32 -14.76
C CYS A 136 -38.60 -5.82 -15.14
N ASN A 137 -39.64 -6.20 -14.39
CA ASN A 137 -41.02 -5.81 -14.70
C ASN A 137 -41.37 -4.39 -14.26
N ASN A 138 -40.76 -3.91 -13.18
CA ASN A 138 -41.07 -2.60 -12.60
C ASN A 138 -39.80 -1.78 -12.35
N ILE A 139 -38.91 -1.76 -13.34
CA ILE A 139 -37.68 -0.99 -13.26
C ILE A 139 -37.88 0.39 -13.89
N ARG A 140 -37.35 1.43 -13.26
CA ARG A 140 -37.42 2.80 -13.75
C ARG A 140 -36.06 3.48 -13.68
N GLY A 141 -35.68 4.14 -14.76
CA GLY A 141 -34.41 4.86 -14.87
C GLY A 141 -33.56 4.38 -16.04
N VAL A 142 -32.28 4.74 -16.01
CA VAL A 142 -31.29 4.43 -17.03
C VAL A 142 -30.50 3.19 -16.61
N PHE A 143 -30.43 2.22 -17.51
CA PHE A 143 -29.77 0.94 -17.28
C PHE A 143 -28.66 0.71 -18.29
N ASN A 144 -27.54 0.18 -17.82
CA ASN A 144 -26.50 -0.39 -18.66
C ASN A 144 -26.66 -1.91 -18.67
N CYS A 145 -27.04 -2.47 -19.82
CA CYS A 145 -27.37 -3.87 -19.99
C CYS A 145 -26.38 -4.60 -20.89
N SER A 146 -26.07 -5.84 -20.54
CA SER A 146 -25.29 -6.78 -21.37
C SER A 146 -26.02 -8.12 -21.41
N ASN A 147 -26.64 -8.45 -22.55
CA ASN A 147 -27.38 -9.69 -22.79
C ASN A 147 -28.42 -10.03 -21.70
N GLY A 148 -29.21 -9.04 -21.29
CA GLY A 148 -30.26 -9.20 -20.27
C GLY A 148 -29.78 -9.05 -18.81
N HIS A 149 -28.48 -8.86 -18.57
CA HIS A 149 -27.97 -8.43 -17.26
C HIS A 149 -27.85 -6.90 -17.23
N CYS A 150 -28.70 -6.24 -16.45
CA CYS A 150 -28.81 -4.78 -16.40
C CYS A 150 -28.33 -4.22 -15.07
N LYS A 151 -27.61 -3.11 -15.10
CA LYS A 151 -27.21 -2.34 -13.92
C LYS A 151 -27.96 -1.02 -13.88
N ASN A 152 -28.57 -0.67 -12.75
CA ASN A 152 -29.32 0.57 -12.60
C ASN A 152 -28.39 1.77 -12.40
N MET A 153 -28.14 2.55 -13.45
CA MET A 153 -27.30 3.75 -13.34
C MET A 153 -28.02 4.90 -12.64
N SER A 154 -29.35 4.99 -12.73
CA SER A 154 -30.12 6.07 -12.11
C SER A 154 -30.13 6.09 -10.59
N GLU A 155 -29.60 5.05 -9.94
CA GLU A 155 -29.42 5.03 -8.49
C GLU A 155 -28.39 6.07 -8.02
N PHE A 156 -27.34 6.30 -8.82
CA PHE A 156 -26.24 7.18 -8.44
C PHE A 156 -25.87 8.23 -9.52
N PHE A 157 -26.52 8.19 -10.69
CA PHE A 157 -26.24 9.08 -11.80
C PHE A 157 -27.51 9.75 -12.32
N LEU A 158 -27.44 11.06 -12.52
CA LEU A 158 -28.41 11.85 -13.25
C LEU A 158 -27.95 12.00 -14.72
N CYS A 159 -28.51 11.19 -15.60
CA CYS A 159 -28.10 11.12 -17.00
C CYS A 159 -28.90 12.08 -17.90
N HIS A 160 -28.21 12.95 -18.63
CA HIS A 160 -28.80 13.85 -19.63
C HIS A 160 -28.84 13.16 -20.99
N HIS A 161 -29.96 12.51 -21.29
CA HIS A 161 -30.08 11.67 -22.48
C HIS A 161 -31.37 11.96 -23.24
N LYS A 162 -31.41 11.51 -24.50
CA LYS A 162 -32.61 11.47 -25.33
C LYS A 162 -32.80 10.04 -25.83
N ALA A 163 -33.89 9.41 -25.42
CA ALA A 163 -34.22 8.05 -25.81
C ALA A 163 -34.84 8.03 -27.23
N ASP A 164 -33.96 8.05 -28.24
CA ASP A 164 -34.33 8.08 -29.66
C ASP A 164 -34.33 6.67 -30.33
N GLY A 165 -34.12 5.60 -29.55
CA GLY A 165 -33.92 4.25 -30.06
C GLY A 165 -35.16 3.36 -30.11
N LEU A 166 -34.93 2.07 -30.36
CA LEU A 166 -35.98 1.06 -30.36
C LEU A 166 -36.43 0.80 -28.91
N THR A 167 -37.74 0.76 -28.70
CA THR A 167 -38.34 0.29 -27.44
C THR A 167 -38.44 -1.23 -27.45
N VAL A 168 -37.79 -1.86 -26.48
CA VAL A 168 -37.74 -3.30 -26.25
C VAL A 168 -38.57 -3.61 -25.01
N ASN A 169 -39.30 -4.74 -25.04
CA ASN A 169 -40.01 -5.23 -23.86
C ASN A 169 -39.06 -6.08 -23.00
N SER A 170 -38.81 -5.66 -21.76
CA SER A 170 -37.87 -6.29 -20.83
C SER A 170 -38.30 -7.66 -20.29
N GLN A 171 -39.52 -8.10 -20.59
CA GLN A 171 -40.08 -9.40 -20.21
C GLN A 171 -40.03 -10.43 -21.35
N LYS A 172 -40.25 -9.99 -22.59
CA LYS A 172 -40.33 -10.88 -23.78
C LYS A 172 -39.04 -10.93 -24.58
N ASP A 173 -38.29 -9.83 -24.64
CA ASP A 173 -37.15 -9.63 -25.54
C ASP A 173 -35.85 -9.36 -24.75
N ASN A 174 -35.65 -10.10 -23.66
CA ASN A 174 -34.67 -9.81 -22.61
C ASN A 174 -33.23 -9.93 -23.13
N THR A 175 -33.02 -10.84 -24.09
CA THR A 175 -31.72 -11.04 -24.77
C THR A 175 -31.35 -9.89 -25.71
N LYS A 176 -32.32 -9.07 -26.14
CA LYS A 176 -32.08 -7.89 -27.01
C LYS A 176 -31.64 -6.65 -26.21
N LEU A 177 -31.65 -6.72 -24.87
CA LEU A 177 -31.15 -5.66 -23.99
C LEU A 177 -29.61 -5.69 -23.94
N ASN A 178 -28.99 -5.00 -24.91
CA ASN A 178 -27.55 -4.78 -24.95
C ASN A 178 -27.21 -3.30 -25.26
N GLY A 179 -26.50 -2.66 -24.33
CA GLY A 179 -26.18 -1.23 -24.30
C GLY A 179 -26.98 -0.45 -23.25
N PHE A 180 -27.13 0.85 -23.46
CA PHE A 180 -27.85 1.76 -22.55
C PHE A 180 -29.33 1.88 -22.92
N PHE A 181 -30.20 1.80 -21.91
CA PHE A 181 -31.65 1.90 -22.08
C PHE A 181 -32.27 2.79 -21.01
N GLU A 182 -33.27 3.56 -21.40
CA GLU A 182 -34.20 4.22 -20.48
C GLU A 182 -35.42 3.31 -20.30
N CYS A 183 -35.62 2.78 -19.10
CA CYS A 183 -36.72 1.88 -18.79
C CYS A 183 -37.80 2.59 -17.97
N HIS A 184 -39.05 2.36 -18.35
CA HIS A 184 -40.25 2.75 -17.60
C HIS A 184 -41.15 1.52 -17.46
N GLY A 185 -40.97 0.78 -16.36
CA GLY A 185 -41.66 -0.49 -16.13
C GLY A 185 -41.12 -1.60 -17.02
N VAL A 186 -41.96 -2.11 -17.92
CA VAL A 186 -41.63 -3.18 -18.88
C VAL A 186 -41.07 -2.68 -20.22
N HIS A 187 -41.14 -1.37 -20.47
CA HIS A 187 -40.72 -0.78 -21.73
C HIS A 187 -39.37 -0.09 -21.56
N CYS A 188 -38.36 -0.58 -22.29
CA CYS A 188 -36.99 -0.05 -22.26
C CYS A 188 -36.61 0.50 -23.64
N THR A 189 -36.41 1.80 -23.74
CA THR A 189 -36.03 2.48 -25.00
C THR A 189 -34.52 2.64 -25.08
N LYS A 190 -33.91 2.20 -26.19
CA LYS A 190 -32.45 2.26 -26.36
C LYS A 190 -31.95 3.69 -26.50
N ILE A 191 -30.85 4.02 -25.83
CA ILE A 191 -30.13 5.28 -25.98
C ILE A 191 -28.99 5.05 -26.98
N LYS A 192 -29.06 5.67 -28.16
CA LYS A 192 -28.07 5.48 -29.25
C LYS A 192 -26.95 6.51 -29.24
N LYS A 193 -27.25 7.74 -28.81
CA LYS A 193 -26.28 8.84 -28.81
C LYS A 193 -25.43 8.78 -27.55
N PRO A 194 -24.14 9.17 -27.62
CA PRO A 194 -23.36 9.40 -26.41
C PRO A 194 -24.07 10.44 -25.56
N PHE A 195 -24.12 10.18 -24.26
CA PHE A 195 -24.78 11.02 -23.27
C PHE A 195 -23.85 11.23 -22.08
N SER A 196 -23.99 12.37 -21.42
CA SER A 196 -23.30 12.65 -20.17
C SER A 196 -24.20 12.29 -19.00
N CYS A 197 -23.60 11.74 -17.95
CA CYS A 197 -24.27 11.58 -16.67
C CYS A 197 -23.52 12.36 -15.61
N ASP A 198 -24.25 13.23 -14.93
CA ASP A 198 -23.77 13.84 -13.71
C ASP A 198 -23.97 12.85 -12.57
N ARG A 199 -23.13 12.91 -11.54
CA ARG A 199 -23.38 12.13 -10.33
C ARG A 199 -24.56 12.72 -9.58
N TYR A 200 -25.44 11.85 -9.10
CA TYR A 200 -26.54 12.25 -8.23
C TYR A 200 -26.00 12.43 -6.81
N CYS A 201 -25.45 13.61 -6.54
CA CYS A 201 -25.08 14.00 -5.20
C CYS A 201 -26.29 14.65 -4.51
N SER A 202 -26.54 14.33 -3.24
CA SER A 202 -27.65 14.90 -2.47
C SER A 202 -27.54 16.41 -2.33
N LYS A 203 -28.70 17.06 -2.08
CA LYS A 203 -28.76 18.50 -1.80
C LYS A 203 -27.95 18.82 -0.54
N ILE A 204 -27.01 19.74 -0.67
CA ILE A 204 -26.21 20.25 0.46
C ILE A 204 -27.04 21.33 1.14
N THR A 205 -27.22 21.24 2.46
CA THR A 205 -27.96 22.25 3.23
C THR A 205 -27.03 23.42 3.52
N THR A 206 -27.45 24.62 3.15
CA THR A 206 -26.65 25.86 3.23
C THR A 206 -27.32 26.91 4.13
N THR A 207 -28.43 26.57 4.80
CA THR A 207 -29.12 27.47 5.73
C THR A 207 -28.28 27.80 6.96
N ASN A 208 -27.89 29.06 7.10
CA ASN A 208 -27.04 29.56 8.19
C ASN A 208 -25.77 28.73 8.34
N VAL A 209 -25.03 28.59 7.25
CA VAL A 209 -23.73 27.90 7.21
C VAL A 209 -22.70 28.94 6.85
N ASN A 210 -21.63 29.01 7.63
CA ASN A 210 -20.51 29.91 7.38
C ASN A 210 -19.22 29.18 7.02
N THR A 211 -19.12 27.87 7.26
CA THR A 211 -17.93 27.08 6.94
C THR A 211 -18.24 25.88 6.07
N LEU A 212 -17.43 25.69 5.03
CA LEU A 212 -17.48 24.59 4.07
C LEU A 212 -16.11 23.90 4.05
N ILE A 213 -16.06 22.67 4.54
CA ILE A 213 -14.83 21.88 4.64
C ILE A 213 -14.98 20.68 3.73
N MET A 214 -14.14 20.60 2.70
CA MET A 214 -14.00 19.41 1.88
C MET A 214 -13.08 18.41 2.56
N HIS A 215 -13.50 17.14 2.56
CA HIS A 215 -12.74 16.02 3.09
C HIS A 215 -13.03 14.78 2.24
N GLU A 216 -12.04 14.35 1.48
CA GLU A 216 -12.24 13.34 0.43
C GLU A 216 -13.45 13.71 -0.43
N ASP A 217 -14.32 12.75 -0.74
CA ASP A 217 -15.56 12.97 -1.49
C ASP A 217 -16.70 13.57 -0.63
N ASN A 218 -16.42 14.00 0.61
CA ASN A 218 -17.41 14.57 1.53
C ASN A 218 -17.28 16.08 1.62
N LEU A 219 -18.43 16.74 1.74
CA LEU A 219 -18.52 18.15 2.07
C LEU A 219 -19.20 18.29 3.43
N ILE A 220 -18.48 18.90 4.37
CA ILE A 220 -18.95 19.21 5.70
C ILE A 220 -19.31 20.69 5.73
N ALA A 221 -20.59 20.99 5.96
CA ALA A 221 -21.11 22.33 6.09
C ALA A 221 -21.47 22.58 7.56
N ALA A 222 -20.92 23.63 8.18
CA ALA A 222 -21.12 23.95 9.58
C ALA A 222 -21.21 25.45 9.84
N ASP A 223 -21.76 25.80 11.01
CA ASP A 223 -21.88 27.16 11.51
C ASP A 223 -20.96 27.34 12.73
N CYS A 224 -19.80 27.97 12.57
CA CYS A 224 -18.73 28.04 13.58
C CYS A 224 -18.36 29.50 13.91
N GLU A 225 -17.93 29.77 15.15
CA GLU A 225 -17.65 31.15 15.61
C GLU A 225 -16.27 31.66 15.17
N ASN A 226 -15.23 30.84 15.35
CA ASN A 226 -13.87 31.17 14.97
C ASN A 226 -13.06 29.92 14.58
N ALA A 227 -11.91 30.15 13.92
CA ALA A 227 -10.95 29.11 13.58
C ALA A 227 -9.52 29.49 13.99
N VAL A 228 -8.81 28.51 14.54
CA VAL A 228 -7.42 28.64 14.99
C VAL A 228 -6.52 27.69 14.21
N ALA A 229 -5.30 28.12 13.93
CA ALA A 229 -4.25 27.32 13.29
C ALA A 229 -3.16 26.95 14.30
N PHE A 230 -2.62 25.74 14.20
CA PHE A 230 -1.55 25.23 15.09
C PHE A 230 -0.16 25.23 14.45
N ASN A 231 -0.09 25.42 13.14
CA ASN A 231 1.16 25.43 12.39
C ASN A 231 1.10 26.48 11.28
N GLN A 232 2.29 26.91 10.87
CA GLN A 232 2.49 27.88 9.82
C GLN A 232 3.21 27.22 8.64
N ALA A 233 2.67 27.41 7.44
CA ALA A 233 3.29 26.96 6.20
C ALA A 233 4.40 27.92 5.74
N ARG A 234 5.47 27.36 5.16
CA ARG A 234 6.63 28.10 4.61
C ARG A 234 6.95 27.68 3.18
N GLY A 235 5.92 27.64 2.33
CA GLY A 235 6.06 27.21 0.94
C GLY A 235 6.57 25.76 0.85
N SER A 236 7.74 25.57 0.24
CA SER A 236 8.39 24.26 0.07
C SER A 236 9.21 23.78 1.28
N GLU A 237 9.40 24.63 2.29
CA GLU A 237 10.09 24.27 3.53
C GLU A 237 9.17 23.56 4.54
N HIS A 238 9.77 22.99 5.59
CA HIS A 238 8.98 22.39 6.67
C HIS A 238 8.16 23.46 7.40
N GLY A 239 6.88 23.16 7.60
CA GLY A 239 6.01 23.99 8.42
C GLY A 239 6.47 24.03 9.88
N VAL A 240 6.23 25.15 10.55
CA VAL A 240 6.63 25.36 11.95
C VAL A 240 5.40 25.29 12.82
N ARG A 241 5.47 24.52 13.91
CA ARG A 241 4.39 24.48 14.91
C ARG A 241 4.44 25.76 15.75
N ILE A 242 3.30 26.41 15.87
CA ILE A 242 3.15 27.69 16.57
C ILE A 242 2.14 27.54 17.71
N GLU A 243 2.09 28.54 18.60
CA GLU A 243 0.97 28.67 19.51
C GLU A 243 -0.33 28.93 18.73
N PRO A 244 -1.49 28.48 19.23
CA PRO A 244 -2.76 28.59 18.50
C PRO A 244 -3.03 30.03 18.07
N PHE A 245 -3.08 30.27 16.76
CA PHE A 245 -3.32 31.58 16.18
C PHE A 245 -4.70 31.64 15.53
N GLU A 246 -5.51 32.61 15.92
CA GLU A 246 -6.83 32.85 15.35
C GLU A 246 -6.68 33.55 13.99
N PHE A 247 -7.06 32.85 12.92
CA PHE A 247 -6.89 33.34 11.54
C PHE A 247 -8.21 33.71 10.85
N TRP A 248 -9.35 33.29 11.39
CA TRP A 248 -10.67 33.54 10.81
C TRP A 248 -11.76 33.64 11.88
N LYS A 249 -12.72 34.54 11.66
CA LYS A 249 -13.96 34.72 12.42
C LYS A 249 -15.19 34.72 11.51
N GLU A 250 -16.35 34.43 12.10
CA GLU A 250 -17.65 34.49 11.41
C GLU A 250 -17.90 35.82 10.67
N ASP A 251 -17.43 36.95 11.23
CA ASP A 251 -17.58 38.29 10.65
C ASP A 251 -16.77 38.48 9.34
N ASP A 252 -15.71 37.69 9.12
CA ASP A 252 -14.80 37.86 7.98
C ASP A 252 -15.36 37.34 6.65
N GLY A 253 -16.42 36.53 6.72
CA GLY A 253 -17.04 35.86 5.57
C GLY A 253 -17.14 34.35 5.75
N ASN A 254 -17.68 33.69 4.73
CA ASN A 254 -17.82 32.24 4.73
C ASN A 254 -16.47 31.57 4.38
N LEU A 255 -15.99 30.67 5.22
CA LEU A 255 -14.73 29.96 5.04
C LEU A 255 -14.91 28.70 4.18
N LEU A 256 -14.14 28.58 3.11
CA LEU A 256 -14.05 27.39 2.28
C LEU A 256 -12.64 26.82 2.36
N THR A 257 -12.51 25.51 2.63
CA THR A 257 -11.19 24.86 2.71
C THR A 257 -11.24 23.38 2.36
N ASN A 258 -10.08 22.79 2.07
CA ASN A 258 -9.92 21.38 1.73
C ASN A 258 -8.92 20.71 2.66
N CYS A 259 -9.37 19.73 3.45
CA CYS A 259 -8.57 19.07 4.48
C CYS A 259 -8.38 17.58 4.18
N ALA A 260 -7.26 17.01 4.62
CA ALA A 260 -6.99 15.59 4.44
C ALA A 260 -7.70 14.71 5.47
N THR A 261 -7.81 15.17 6.72
CA THR A 261 -8.64 14.50 7.73
C THR A 261 -9.47 15.52 8.49
N VAL A 262 -10.69 15.14 8.85
CA VAL A 262 -11.60 15.95 9.66
C VAL A 262 -12.21 15.09 10.74
N THR A 263 -12.02 15.50 11.99
CA THR A 263 -12.57 14.84 13.17
C THR A 263 -13.46 15.81 13.93
N ARG A 264 -14.67 15.35 14.25
CA ARG A 264 -15.58 16.10 15.10
C ARG A 264 -15.41 15.64 16.54
N GLU A 265 -15.13 16.58 17.42
CA GLU A 265 -15.05 16.35 18.87
C GLU A 265 -16.42 16.55 19.53
N SER A 266 -16.62 16.01 20.74
CA SER A 266 -17.89 16.12 21.49
C SER A 266 -18.25 17.56 21.83
N ASP A 267 -17.27 18.44 21.94
CA ASP A 267 -17.41 19.78 22.51
C ASP A 267 -17.74 20.84 21.44
N ASN A 268 -18.51 20.47 20.40
CA ASN A 268 -18.79 21.31 19.22
C ASN A 268 -17.52 21.87 18.55
N ARG A 269 -16.42 21.14 18.61
CA ARG A 269 -15.16 21.49 17.96
C ARG A 269 -14.94 20.59 16.76
N ILE A 270 -14.47 21.16 15.67
CA ILE A 270 -14.06 20.43 14.47
C ILE A 270 -12.56 20.62 14.34
N THR A 271 -11.81 19.54 14.45
CA THR A 271 -10.36 19.52 14.22
C THR A 271 -10.11 18.94 12.84
N ALA A 272 -9.24 19.61 12.07
CA ALA A 272 -8.91 19.18 10.73
C ALA A 272 -7.40 19.31 10.51
N THR A 273 -6.83 18.34 9.79
CA THR A 273 -5.37 18.29 9.53
C THR A 273 -5.07 18.37 8.04
N ASP A 274 -3.88 18.91 7.73
CA ASP A 274 -3.40 19.09 6.37
C ASP A 274 -4.43 19.83 5.47
N CYS A 275 -4.91 20.98 5.95
CA CYS A 275 -5.84 21.82 5.23
C CYS A 275 -5.14 22.77 4.26
N ILE A 276 -5.69 22.89 3.06
CA ILE A 276 -5.17 23.66 1.93
C ILE A 276 -6.30 24.42 1.21
N ASN A 277 -5.93 25.37 0.36
CA ASN A 277 -6.83 26.20 -0.45
C ASN A 277 -7.91 26.88 0.41
N GLY A 278 -7.49 27.61 1.45
CA GLY A 278 -8.42 28.41 2.25
C GLY A 278 -8.87 29.63 1.48
N THR A 279 -10.16 29.74 1.19
CA THR A 279 -10.76 30.90 0.55
C THR A 279 -11.87 31.52 1.38
N LEU A 280 -12.03 32.83 1.29
CA LEU A 280 -13.09 33.60 1.93
C LEU A 280 -14.14 33.97 0.88
N LEU A 281 -15.34 33.46 1.08
CA LEU A 281 -16.52 33.76 0.28
C LEU A 281 -17.32 34.88 0.97
N GLU A 282 -17.95 35.75 0.19
CA GLU A 282 -18.85 36.76 0.73
C GLU A 282 -20.15 36.09 1.25
N HIS A 283 -20.79 36.67 2.26
CA HIS A 283 -21.95 36.06 2.93
C HIS A 283 -23.12 35.72 1.98
N ASP A 284 -23.33 36.51 0.92
CA ASP A 284 -24.43 36.33 -0.04
C ASP A 284 -24.13 35.36 -1.20
N THR A 285 -22.92 34.79 -1.26
CA THR A 285 -22.51 33.92 -2.38
C THR A 285 -23.10 32.51 -2.29
N LEU A 286 -23.44 32.03 -1.10
CA LEU A 286 -23.98 30.69 -0.90
C LEU A 286 -25.49 30.65 -1.17
N PRO A 287 -25.98 29.85 -2.15
CA PRO A 287 -27.41 29.74 -2.41
C PRO A 287 -28.12 29.10 -1.22
N ALA A 288 -29.16 29.75 -0.67
CA ALA A 288 -30.00 29.20 0.39
C ALA A 288 -31.39 28.78 -0.16
N PRO A 289 -32.02 27.71 0.36
CA PRO A 289 -31.64 26.91 1.53
C PRO A 289 -30.79 25.66 1.22
N PHE A 290 -30.58 25.35 -0.07
CA PHE A 290 -29.76 24.23 -0.50
C PHE A 290 -28.96 24.57 -1.75
N MET A 291 -27.83 23.89 -1.91
CA MET A 291 -27.04 23.90 -3.14
C MET A 291 -26.77 22.49 -3.65
N ASN A 292 -26.50 22.37 -4.96
CA ASN A 292 -26.06 21.12 -5.58
C ASN A 292 -24.53 21.09 -5.68
N PHE A 293 -23.93 19.89 -5.78
CA PHE A 293 -22.48 19.75 -5.95
C PHE A 293 -21.93 20.47 -7.19
N THR A 294 -22.66 20.50 -8.30
CA THR A 294 -22.25 21.25 -9.49
C THR A 294 -22.14 22.75 -9.22
N GLN A 295 -23.05 23.31 -8.42
CA GLN A 295 -22.99 24.71 -8.01
C GLN A 295 -21.83 24.94 -7.04
N PHE A 296 -21.62 24.01 -6.12
CA PHE A 296 -20.49 24.04 -5.20
C PHE A 296 -19.15 24.07 -5.94
N TRP A 297 -18.93 23.18 -6.91
CA TRP A 297 -17.70 23.16 -7.70
C TRP A 297 -17.50 24.45 -8.50
N ALA A 298 -18.56 25.02 -9.06
CA ALA A 298 -18.50 26.32 -9.73
C ALA A 298 -18.10 27.46 -8.77
N ILE A 299 -18.60 27.44 -7.52
CA ILE A 299 -18.19 28.40 -6.48
C ILE A 299 -16.73 28.18 -6.08
N TYR A 300 -16.32 26.92 -5.88
CA TYR A 300 -14.95 26.56 -5.50
C TYR A 300 -13.94 27.01 -6.57
N GLU A 301 -14.21 26.74 -7.85
CA GLU A 301 -13.34 27.17 -8.97
C GLU A 301 -13.27 28.70 -9.12
N ASN A 302 -14.36 29.41 -8.83
CA ASN A 302 -14.41 30.88 -8.89
C ASN A 302 -13.86 31.57 -7.63
N SER A 303 -13.67 30.81 -6.54
CA SER A 303 -13.17 31.35 -5.27
C SER A 303 -11.67 31.65 -5.36
N THR A 304 -11.32 32.93 -5.55
CA THR A 304 -9.93 33.39 -5.73
C THR A 304 -9.39 34.17 -4.54
N ARG A 305 -10.26 34.62 -3.63
CA ARG A 305 -9.87 35.37 -2.44
C ARG A 305 -9.34 34.43 -1.37
N SER A 306 -8.02 34.33 -1.24
CA SER A 306 -7.37 33.56 -0.17
C SER A 306 -7.65 34.17 1.21
N VAL A 307 -7.74 33.30 2.22
CA VAL A 307 -7.91 33.70 3.63
C VAL A 307 -6.71 34.52 4.12
N ASP A 308 -5.51 34.04 3.82
CA ASP A 308 -4.25 34.72 4.13
C ASP A 308 -3.50 35.09 2.84
N PRO A 309 -3.36 36.39 2.51
CA PRO A 309 -2.57 36.83 1.36
C PRO A 309 -1.10 36.40 1.43
N GLU A 310 -0.54 36.23 2.64
CA GLU A 310 0.84 35.76 2.81
C GLU A 310 0.99 34.23 2.68
N GLN A 311 -0.12 33.50 2.51
CA GLN A 311 -0.14 32.05 2.34
C GLN A 311 0.56 31.29 3.48
N ARG A 312 0.51 31.84 4.70
CA ARG A 312 1.09 31.21 5.90
C ARG A 312 0.08 30.30 6.58
N TYR A 313 -1.20 30.66 6.52
CA TYR A 313 -2.33 29.88 7.01
C TYR A 313 -3.24 29.45 5.87
N LEU A 314 -3.65 28.18 5.83
CA LEU A 314 -4.42 27.58 4.74
C LEU A 314 -3.87 27.89 3.33
N PRO A 315 -2.58 27.59 3.09
CA PRO A 315 -1.92 27.89 1.82
C PRO A 315 -2.58 27.17 0.64
N ASN A 316 -2.43 27.75 -0.53
CA ASN A 316 -2.77 27.13 -1.81
C ASN A 316 -1.83 25.96 -2.09
N GLN A 317 -2.37 24.90 -2.71
CA GLN A 317 -1.61 23.68 -3.03
C GLN A 317 -0.32 23.96 -3.82
N ALA A 318 -0.36 24.91 -4.74
CA ALA A 318 0.78 25.27 -5.58
C ALA A 318 1.98 25.77 -4.75
N ASN A 319 1.74 26.51 -3.65
CA ASN A 319 2.80 27.06 -2.81
C ASN A 319 3.53 25.97 -2.01
N LEU A 320 2.83 24.88 -1.66
CA LEU A 320 3.39 23.75 -0.91
C LEU A 320 4.07 22.69 -1.80
N THR A 321 3.91 22.80 -3.12
CA THR A 321 4.34 21.77 -4.06
C THR A 321 5.87 21.75 -4.19
N ILE A 322 6.47 20.58 -3.96
CA ILE A 322 7.90 20.31 -4.15
C ILE A 322 8.13 19.79 -5.58
N TYR A 323 7.38 18.76 -5.96
CA TYR A 323 7.41 18.20 -7.32
C TYR A 323 5.99 18.04 -7.83
N SER A 324 5.72 18.53 -9.03
CA SER A 324 4.40 18.45 -9.65
C SER A 324 4.12 17.10 -10.32
N TRP A 325 5.16 16.34 -10.69
CA TRP A 325 5.01 15.12 -11.46
C TRP A 325 6.10 14.10 -11.13
N LYS A 326 5.76 13.09 -10.34
CA LYS A 326 6.63 11.95 -10.03
C LYS A 326 5.85 10.64 -10.10
N LYS A 327 6.51 9.55 -10.47
CA LYS A 327 5.92 8.20 -10.50
C LYS A 327 5.73 7.73 -9.06
N LEU A 328 4.59 7.15 -8.73
CA LEU A 328 4.37 6.56 -7.40
C LEU A 328 4.71 5.07 -7.42
N PHE A 329 5.65 4.64 -6.57
CA PHE A 329 5.92 3.24 -6.32
C PHE A 329 5.50 2.81 -4.92
N ILE A 330 5.08 1.55 -4.78
CA ILE A 330 4.76 0.97 -3.48
C ILE A 330 5.98 0.92 -2.55
N ASN A 331 7.14 0.59 -3.08
CA ASN A 331 8.46 0.50 -2.43
C ASN A 331 9.56 0.88 -3.46
N LEU A 332 10.83 0.83 -3.08
CA LEU A 332 11.95 1.15 -3.98
C LEU A 332 12.03 0.27 -5.24
N GLU A 333 11.45 -0.95 -5.20
CA GLU A 333 11.46 -1.90 -6.32
C GLU A 333 10.20 -1.82 -7.20
N GLY A 334 9.15 -1.14 -6.75
CA GLY A 334 7.86 -1.07 -7.44
C GLY A 334 7.06 -2.38 -7.46
N CYS A 335 7.35 -3.33 -6.57
CA CYS A 335 6.75 -4.66 -6.58
C CYS A 335 6.66 -5.32 -5.19
N VAL A 336 5.81 -6.34 -5.09
CA VAL A 336 5.61 -7.15 -3.88
C VAL A 336 5.76 -8.63 -4.21
N ASN A 337 6.38 -9.39 -3.31
CA ASN A 337 6.57 -10.85 -3.47
C ASN A 337 5.38 -11.67 -2.95
N THR A 338 4.17 -11.10 -2.91
CA THR A 338 2.95 -11.77 -2.45
C THR A 338 1.88 -11.79 -3.56
N LEU A 339 1.07 -12.85 -3.58
CA LEU A 339 -0.13 -13.01 -4.44
C LEU A 339 -1.42 -12.62 -3.71
N ARG A 340 -1.33 -11.74 -2.71
CA ARG A 340 -2.46 -11.42 -1.83
C ARG A 340 -3.37 -10.32 -2.37
N GLY A 341 -3.18 -9.87 -3.61
CA GLY A 341 -3.92 -8.74 -4.16
C GLY A 341 -3.47 -7.38 -3.60
N GLU A 342 -2.29 -7.30 -2.97
CA GLU A 342 -1.79 -6.06 -2.37
C GLU A 342 -1.68 -4.92 -3.38
N CYS A 343 -1.31 -5.22 -4.63
CA CYS A 343 -1.23 -4.20 -5.69
C CYS A 343 -2.61 -3.71 -6.13
N LYS A 344 -3.63 -4.57 -6.10
CA LYS A 344 -5.01 -4.16 -6.36
C LYS A 344 -5.51 -3.22 -5.26
N ASP A 345 -5.22 -3.55 -4.00
CA ASP A 345 -5.54 -2.72 -2.85
C ASP A 345 -4.78 -1.39 -2.88
N PHE A 346 -3.52 -1.40 -3.31
CA PHE A 346 -2.69 -0.21 -3.50
C PHE A 346 -3.34 0.76 -4.48
N VAL A 347 -3.77 0.27 -5.65
CA VAL A 347 -4.46 1.10 -6.65
C VAL A 347 -5.81 1.59 -6.14
N ALA A 348 -6.54 0.78 -5.37
CA ALA A 348 -7.81 1.20 -4.78
C ALA A 348 -7.65 2.33 -3.76
N ARG A 349 -6.54 2.35 -2.99
CA ARG A 349 -6.27 3.39 -1.98
C ARG A 349 -5.63 4.65 -2.53
N TYR A 350 -4.75 4.51 -3.53
CA TYR A 350 -3.92 5.63 -4.00
C TYR A 350 -4.21 6.05 -5.44
N GLY A 351 -5.09 5.36 -6.15
CA GLY A 351 -5.33 5.55 -7.58
C GLY A 351 -6.42 6.56 -7.94
N ASN A 352 -7.07 7.24 -6.99
CA ASN A 352 -8.06 8.27 -7.34
C ASN A 352 -7.33 9.55 -7.75
N ASP A 353 -7.51 9.95 -9.01
CA ASP A 353 -6.85 11.07 -9.70
C ASP A 353 -7.69 12.35 -9.73
N GLY A 354 -8.90 12.32 -9.20
CA GLY A 354 -9.82 13.46 -9.15
C GLY A 354 -10.72 13.59 -10.37
N ASP A 355 -10.65 12.64 -11.32
CA ASP A 355 -11.52 12.62 -12.49
C ASP A 355 -13.00 12.60 -12.09
N ASN A 356 -13.83 13.32 -12.84
CA ASN A 356 -15.27 13.49 -12.59
C ASN A 356 -15.61 14.12 -11.22
N ASN A 357 -14.84 15.12 -10.81
CA ASN A 357 -15.02 15.85 -9.54
C ASN A 357 -14.97 14.94 -8.31
N THR A 358 -14.09 13.93 -8.37
CA THR A 358 -13.75 13.11 -7.20
C THR A 358 -12.63 13.79 -6.42
N ALA A 359 -12.50 13.43 -5.15
CA ALA A 359 -11.31 13.78 -4.42
C ALA A 359 -10.11 12.99 -4.91
N GLN A 360 -9.00 13.71 -5.02
CA GLN A 360 -7.69 13.11 -5.28
C GLN A 360 -7.24 12.34 -4.04
N SER A 361 -6.63 11.17 -4.25
CA SER A 361 -6.07 10.38 -3.16
C SER A 361 -4.92 11.15 -2.53
N ARG A 362 -5.03 11.44 -1.23
CA ARG A 362 -3.97 12.05 -0.42
C ARG A 362 -3.40 11.04 0.54
N TYR A 363 -2.08 10.95 0.61
CA TYR A 363 -1.39 9.97 1.44
C TYR A 363 0.03 10.42 1.73
N GLN A 364 0.62 9.85 2.78
CA GLN A 364 2.01 10.07 3.11
C GLN A 364 2.92 9.32 2.14
N CYS A 365 3.98 9.99 1.70
CA CYS A 365 4.97 9.45 0.80
C CYS A 365 6.37 9.97 1.13
N TYR A 366 7.37 9.27 0.62
CA TYR A 366 8.77 9.59 0.79
C TYR A 366 9.36 9.97 -0.57
N TYR A 367 10.19 11.01 -0.56
CA TYR A 367 10.79 11.56 -1.76
C TYR A 367 12.30 11.71 -1.57
N ASN A 368 13.02 11.77 -2.68
CA ASN A 368 14.44 12.09 -2.70
C ASN A 368 14.60 13.58 -3.03
N LYS A 369 15.51 14.27 -2.33
CA LYS A 369 15.86 15.68 -2.60
C LYS A 369 16.51 15.87 -3.97
N ASP A 370 17.14 14.84 -4.52
CA ASP A 370 17.66 14.85 -5.89
C ASP A 370 16.50 14.83 -6.90
N SER A 371 16.42 15.88 -7.70
CA SER A 371 15.42 16.03 -8.75
C SER A 371 15.49 14.96 -9.83
N ASN A 372 16.65 14.32 -10.01
CA ASN A 372 16.87 13.28 -11.03
C ASN A 372 16.10 11.99 -10.74
N VAL A 373 15.71 11.75 -9.49
CA VAL A 373 14.94 10.57 -9.12
C VAL A 373 13.49 10.76 -9.59
N GLU A 374 13.05 9.98 -10.56
CA GLU A 374 11.74 10.15 -11.21
C GLU A 374 10.54 9.62 -10.41
N PHE A 375 10.78 8.98 -9.27
CA PHE A 375 9.75 8.30 -8.50
C PHE A 375 9.76 8.67 -7.02
N VAL A 376 8.60 8.49 -6.38
CA VAL A 376 8.37 8.60 -4.95
C VAL A 376 7.82 7.29 -4.43
N VAL A 377 7.94 7.09 -3.12
CA VAL A 377 7.67 5.79 -2.50
C VAL A 377 6.60 5.94 -1.43
N ALA A 378 5.58 5.07 -1.46
CA ALA A 378 4.54 5.06 -0.43
C ALA A 378 5.01 4.38 0.87
N ARG A 379 5.82 3.31 0.77
CA ARG A 379 6.35 2.57 1.91
C ARG A 379 7.87 2.68 1.94
N TYR A 380 8.38 3.43 2.91
CA TYR A 380 9.80 3.53 3.19
C TYR A 380 9.98 3.62 4.70
N ASP A 381 10.75 2.69 5.26
CA ASP A 381 11.01 2.61 6.68
C ASP A 381 12.43 2.04 6.87
N LEU A 382 13.40 2.94 7.03
CA LEU A 382 14.80 2.56 7.19
C LEU A 382 15.06 1.90 8.54
N ASP A 383 14.34 2.27 9.61
CA ASP A 383 14.54 1.70 10.94
C ASP A 383 14.13 0.23 10.97
N LYS A 384 12.99 -0.09 10.32
CA LYS A 384 12.57 -1.47 10.15
C LYS A 384 13.57 -2.27 9.32
N VAL A 385 14.02 -1.72 8.19
CA VAL A 385 15.02 -2.37 7.33
C VAL A 385 16.33 -2.61 8.08
N TYR A 386 16.80 -1.63 8.85
CA TYR A 386 18.00 -1.75 9.68
C TYR A 386 17.87 -2.84 10.74
N ARG A 387 16.75 -2.89 11.45
CA ARG A 387 16.51 -3.93 12.47
C ARG A 387 16.44 -5.33 11.85
N GLU A 388 15.74 -5.48 10.72
CA GLU A 388 15.66 -6.75 10.00
C GLU A 388 17.03 -7.19 9.48
N LEU A 389 17.82 -6.25 8.93
CA LEU A 389 19.20 -6.49 8.51
C LEU A 389 20.07 -6.96 9.69
N LEU A 390 20.03 -6.26 10.83
CA LEU A 390 20.83 -6.57 12.00
C LEU A 390 20.53 -7.98 12.54
N VAL A 391 19.26 -8.34 12.68
CA VAL A 391 18.87 -9.68 13.14
C VAL A 391 19.29 -10.75 12.13
N SER A 392 19.08 -10.51 10.84
CA SER A 392 19.44 -11.45 9.78
C SER A 392 20.95 -11.67 9.61
N LEU A 393 21.76 -10.67 9.99
CA LEU A 393 23.22 -10.76 9.96
C LEU A 393 23.78 -11.43 11.22
N ILE A 394 23.35 -10.99 12.40
CA ILE A 394 23.93 -11.45 13.68
C ILE A 394 23.58 -12.91 13.95
N VAL A 395 22.33 -13.33 13.77
CA VAL A 395 21.87 -14.67 14.19
C VAL A 395 22.64 -15.80 13.48
N PRO A 396 22.78 -15.83 12.14
CA PRO A 396 23.54 -16.87 11.46
C PRO A 396 25.03 -16.84 11.80
N ILE A 397 25.63 -15.66 11.97
CA ILE A 397 27.05 -15.52 12.31
C ILE A 397 27.31 -16.07 13.71
N VAL A 398 26.50 -15.69 14.70
CA VAL A 398 26.65 -16.18 16.08
C VAL A 398 26.46 -17.69 16.15
N LEU A 399 25.44 -18.24 15.48
CA LEU A 399 25.23 -19.68 15.41
C LEU A 399 26.40 -20.41 14.72
N PHE A 400 26.94 -19.83 13.65
CA PHE A 400 28.11 -20.38 12.96
C PHE A 400 29.35 -20.41 13.87
N VAL A 401 29.64 -19.31 14.57
CA VAL A 401 30.80 -19.19 15.46
C VAL A 401 30.69 -20.13 16.65
N ILE A 402 29.56 -20.12 17.37
CA ILE A 402 29.32 -21.00 18.53
C ILE A 402 29.43 -22.47 18.11
N SER A 403 28.84 -22.82 16.97
CA SER A 403 28.87 -24.18 16.44
C SER A 403 30.28 -24.62 16.04
N SER A 404 31.05 -23.73 15.41
CA SER A 404 32.44 -24.00 15.01
C SER A 404 33.35 -24.18 16.23
N ILE A 405 33.25 -23.31 17.23
CA ILE A 405 34.00 -23.43 18.49
C ILE A 405 33.64 -24.75 19.19
N SER A 406 32.34 -25.09 19.25
CA SER A 406 31.88 -26.35 19.86
C SER A 406 32.48 -27.58 19.16
N LEU A 407 32.54 -27.59 17.82
CA LEU A 407 33.19 -28.67 17.06
C LEU A 407 34.70 -28.73 17.28
N CYS A 408 35.38 -27.57 17.36
CA CYS A 408 36.81 -27.52 17.70
C CYS A 408 37.08 -28.10 19.10
N ILE A 409 36.23 -27.79 20.09
CA ILE A 409 36.35 -28.35 21.44
C ILE A 409 36.10 -29.86 21.40
N ILE A 410 35.01 -30.32 20.77
CA ILE A 410 34.68 -31.76 20.71
C ILE A 410 35.78 -32.56 20.00
N THR A 411 36.36 -32.04 18.92
CA THR A 411 37.46 -32.72 18.20
C THR A 411 38.76 -32.78 19.01
N LYS A 412 39.00 -31.83 19.92
CA LYS A 412 40.16 -31.86 20.83
C LYS A 412 39.91 -32.73 22.06
N SER A 413 38.68 -32.73 22.57
CA SER A 413 38.30 -33.44 23.79
C SER A 413 37.97 -34.91 23.53
N VAL A 414 37.42 -35.30 22.39
CA VAL A 414 37.04 -36.70 22.13
C VAL A 414 38.21 -37.48 21.54
N LYS A 415 38.72 -38.46 22.29
CA LYS A 415 39.68 -39.45 21.77
C LYS A 415 38.99 -40.80 21.62
N VAL A 416 39.34 -41.53 20.55
CA VAL A 416 38.93 -42.92 20.33
C VAL A 416 39.99 -43.80 20.99
N GLY A 417 39.62 -44.49 22.06
CA GLY A 417 40.51 -45.48 22.69
C GLY A 417 40.59 -46.78 21.88
N ASP A 418 41.57 -47.63 22.19
CA ASP A 418 41.78 -48.92 21.51
C ASP A 418 40.58 -49.89 21.59
N ASP A 419 39.63 -49.64 22.50
CA ASP A 419 38.35 -50.34 22.64
C ASP A 419 37.25 -49.84 21.67
N ALA A 420 37.59 -48.93 20.74
CA ALA A 420 36.69 -48.25 19.82
C ALA A 420 35.57 -47.40 20.49
N LYS A 421 35.64 -47.16 21.81
CA LYS A 421 34.72 -46.27 22.54
C LYS A 421 35.22 -44.81 22.51
N MET A 422 34.31 -43.87 22.24
CA MET A 422 34.59 -42.43 22.32
C MET A 422 34.53 -41.95 23.77
N ARG A 423 35.59 -41.35 24.29
CA ARG A 423 35.64 -40.75 25.64
C ARG A 423 36.01 -39.27 25.54
N CYS A 424 35.32 -38.41 26.30
CA CYS A 424 35.72 -37.02 26.49
C CYS A 424 36.88 -36.95 27.48
N VAL A 425 38.02 -36.47 27.02
CA VAL A 425 39.16 -36.05 27.82
C VAL A 425 38.94 -34.57 28.17
N CYS A 426 38.01 -34.31 29.09
CA CYS A 426 37.88 -32.98 29.70
C CYS A 426 38.46 -33.07 31.11
N ALA A 427 39.71 -32.61 31.24
CA ALA A 427 40.45 -32.30 32.47
C ALA A 427 40.54 -33.36 33.59
N GLY A 428 41.76 -33.90 33.75
CA GLY A 428 42.39 -34.14 35.05
C GLY A 428 41.92 -35.35 35.87
N ASP A 429 42.40 -36.53 35.51
CA ASP A 429 42.69 -37.59 36.49
C ASP A 429 44.08 -38.16 36.14
N ASP A 430 45.12 -37.38 36.43
CA ASP A 430 46.42 -37.96 36.75
C ASP A 430 46.33 -38.49 38.18
N SER A 431 45.83 -39.71 38.33
CA SER A 431 46.08 -40.50 39.53
C SER A 431 46.22 -41.96 39.15
N ASP A 432 47.47 -42.33 38.85
CA ASP A 432 47.98 -43.65 39.19
C ASP A 432 47.79 -43.85 40.70
N ASN A 433 46.80 -44.66 41.12
CA ASN A 433 46.90 -45.40 42.38
C ASN A 433 45.96 -46.60 42.43
N ASP A 434 46.48 -47.67 43.03
CA ASP A 434 45.94 -49.02 43.13
C ASP A 434 44.63 -49.17 43.92
N GLY A 435 43.82 -50.16 43.54
CA GLY A 435 43.04 -50.99 44.48
C GLY A 435 41.56 -50.61 44.76
N PRO A 436 40.72 -51.57 45.22
CA PRO A 436 39.30 -51.60 44.91
C PRO A 436 38.39 -51.40 46.13
N PHE A 437 37.63 -50.30 46.25
CA PHE A 437 36.39 -50.22 47.06
C PHE A 437 35.60 -48.96 46.64
N GLY A 438 34.29 -49.08 46.33
CA GLY A 438 33.40 -47.93 46.06
C GLY A 438 32.86 -47.30 47.37
N PRO A 439 31.71 -46.57 47.37
CA PRO A 439 31.08 -45.73 46.34
C PRO A 439 30.70 -44.31 46.88
N GLY A 440 30.29 -43.37 45.99
CA GLY A 440 29.22 -42.41 46.32
C GLY A 440 29.45 -40.88 46.22
N VAL A 441 28.51 -40.25 45.49
CA VAL A 441 27.76 -39.01 45.85
C VAL A 441 28.33 -37.61 45.53
N ALA A 442 27.69 -37.01 44.50
CA ALA A 442 27.02 -35.69 44.40
C ALA A 442 27.76 -34.32 44.43
N ASN A 443 27.47 -33.55 43.36
CA ASN A 443 27.01 -32.16 43.27
C ASN A 443 27.69 -31.00 44.04
N LYS A 444 28.13 -29.99 43.26
CA LYS A 444 27.74 -28.55 43.23
C LYS A 444 28.98 -27.68 42.91
N GLN A 445 28.97 -26.93 41.80
CA GLN A 445 28.49 -25.54 41.67
C GLN A 445 29.49 -24.53 42.27
N GLN A 446 30.08 -23.68 41.40
CA GLN A 446 29.87 -22.23 41.36
C GLN A 446 31.13 -21.35 41.11
N ASP A 447 31.02 -20.54 40.04
CA ASP A 447 31.45 -19.14 39.80
C ASP A 447 32.91 -18.63 39.88
N GLN A 448 33.08 -17.57 39.05
CA GLN A 448 34.04 -16.44 39.06
C GLN A 448 35.34 -16.59 38.25
N MET A 449 35.95 -15.57 37.64
CA MET A 449 35.68 -14.17 37.21
C MET A 449 37.04 -13.64 36.65
N TYR A 450 37.04 -12.54 35.87
CA TYR A 450 38.17 -11.76 35.30
C TYR A 450 38.81 -12.29 33.98
N ASP A 451 38.65 -11.60 32.83
CA ASP A 451 39.24 -10.32 32.32
C ASP A 451 40.67 -10.47 31.82
N THR A 452 40.91 -10.12 30.54
CA THR A 452 41.90 -9.11 30.13
C THR A 452 41.85 -8.82 28.63
N ASP A 453 42.07 -7.54 28.32
CA ASP A 453 42.19 -6.86 27.03
C ASP A 453 43.39 -7.31 26.17
N ASP A 454 43.32 -7.04 24.85
CA ASP A 454 44.14 -6.02 24.12
C ASP A 454 44.43 -6.35 22.64
N ASP A 455 44.32 -5.28 21.85
CA ASP A 455 45.06 -4.85 20.64
C ASP A 455 44.85 -5.38 19.20
N VAL A 456 44.18 -4.51 18.40
CA VAL A 456 44.63 -3.76 17.19
C VAL A 456 45.50 -4.43 16.12
N VAL A 457 45.06 -4.38 14.84
CA VAL A 457 45.86 -4.01 13.64
C VAL A 457 44.96 -3.46 12.50
N ASP A 458 45.30 -2.26 12.01
CA ASP A 458 44.83 -1.57 10.78
C ASP A 458 45.40 -2.19 9.48
N LEU A 459 44.73 -1.98 8.34
CA LEU A 459 45.38 -1.70 7.04
C LEU A 459 44.41 -1.18 5.96
N GLU A 460 44.95 -0.25 5.18
CA GLU A 460 44.34 0.71 4.26
C GLU A 460 44.13 0.24 2.80
N HIS A 461 43.22 0.98 2.13
CA HIS A 461 43.21 1.51 0.74
C HIS A 461 43.23 0.59 -0.49
N GLN A 462 42.26 0.82 -1.41
CA GLN A 462 42.56 1.18 -2.81
C GLN A 462 41.36 1.85 -3.54
N GLU A 463 41.61 3.00 -4.17
CA GLU A 463 40.70 3.74 -5.07
C GLU A 463 40.81 3.30 -6.54
N LEU A 464 39.76 3.53 -7.34
CA LEU A 464 39.88 3.90 -8.76
C LEU A 464 38.61 4.64 -9.29
N SER A 465 38.84 5.80 -9.92
CA SER A 465 37.97 6.63 -10.78
C SER A 465 37.84 6.01 -12.21
N ASP A 466 37.06 6.44 -13.22
CA ASP A 466 36.48 7.74 -13.64
C ASP A 466 35.50 7.56 -14.86
N HIS A 467 34.76 8.63 -15.20
CA HIS A 467 34.14 9.03 -16.50
C HIS A 467 32.89 8.27 -17.05
N GLY A 468 31.88 8.87 -17.69
CA GLY A 468 31.57 10.23 -18.16
C GLY A 468 30.31 10.21 -19.07
N LEU A 469 29.48 11.26 -18.97
CA LEU A 469 28.21 11.60 -19.68
C LEU A 469 28.43 12.02 -21.17
N PRO A 470 27.40 12.16 -22.08
CA PRO A 470 26.30 13.18 -22.00
C PRO A 470 24.92 12.91 -22.68
N LEU A 471 23.88 13.61 -22.16
CA LEU A 471 22.83 14.48 -22.79
C LEU A 471 22.38 14.23 -24.27
N ASP A 472 21.15 14.46 -24.75
CA ASP A 472 20.07 15.37 -24.34
C ASP A 472 18.74 15.09 -25.11
N ASN A 473 17.69 15.81 -24.72
CA ASN A 473 16.53 16.33 -25.48
C ASN A 473 15.11 15.74 -25.32
N HIS A 474 14.27 16.66 -24.83
CA HIS A 474 12.82 16.79 -24.70
C HIS A 474 11.99 16.55 -25.98
N GLU A 475 10.74 16.11 -25.80
CA GLU A 475 9.57 16.83 -26.32
C GLU A 475 8.25 16.43 -25.63
N LEU A 476 7.38 17.44 -25.43
CA LEU A 476 6.08 17.39 -24.76
C LEU A 476 4.94 16.93 -25.70
N ILE A 477 3.78 16.64 -25.06
CA ILE A 477 2.38 16.86 -25.50
C ILE A 477 1.56 15.56 -25.66
N GLY A 478 0.42 15.53 -24.95
CA GLY A 478 -0.80 14.92 -25.48
C GLY A 478 -1.62 14.07 -24.51
N SER A 479 -2.22 14.67 -23.48
CA SER A 479 -3.30 14.04 -22.72
C SER A 479 -4.59 14.03 -23.54
N THR A 480 -5.10 12.85 -23.88
CA THR A 480 -6.46 12.65 -24.43
C THR A 480 -7.07 11.39 -23.82
N LYS A 481 -7.66 11.51 -22.63
CA LYS A 481 -8.58 10.49 -22.12
C LYS A 481 -10.02 10.91 -22.43
N LEU A 482 -10.58 10.26 -23.44
CA LEU A 482 -12.01 10.21 -23.72
C LEU A 482 -12.67 9.15 -22.84
N LEU A 483 -13.84 9.52 -22.32
CA LEU A 483 -14.72 8.77 -21.45
C LEU A 483 -15.26 7.48 -22.10
N ILE A 484 -15.42 6.45 -21.25
CA ILE A 484 -16.23 5.23 -21.41
C ILE A 484 -15.67 4.20 -22.42
N PRO A 485 -15.43 2.93 -22.00
CA PRO A 485 -15.00 1.89 -22.92
C PRO A 485 -16.09 1.60 -23.95
N ILE A 486 -15.75 1.83 -25.22
CA ILE A 486 -16.51 1.33 -26.36
C ILE A 486 -16.40 -0.19 -26.33
N SER A 487 -17.51 -0.87 -26.02
CA SER A 487 -17.62 -2.31 -26.23
C SER A 487 -17.60 -2.57 -27.75
N PRO A 488 -16.82 -3.53 -28.26
CA PRO A 488 -16.69 -3.75 -29.69
C PRO A 488 -18.02 -4.23 -30.28
N ALA A 489 -18.57 -3.44 -31.19
CA ALA A 489 -19.61 -3.90 -32.11
C ALA A 489 -18.95 -4.82 -33.15
N GLY A 490 -19.55 -5.99 -33.36
CA GLY A 490 -19.01 -7.04 -34.21
C GLY A 490 -18.90 -6.63 -35.68
N ASP A 491 -17.85 -7.14 -36.31
CA ASP A 491 -17.78 -7.27 -37.75
C ASP A 491 -17.82 -8.77 -38.08
N SER A 492 -18.79 -9.13 -38.91
CA SER A 492 -19.06 -10.49 -39.37
C SER A 492 -18.17 -10.82 -40.57
N GLY A 493 -17.40 -11.91 -40.46
CA GLY A 493 -16.76 -12.58 -41.59
C GLY A 493 -16.56 -14.07 -41.27
N PRO A 494 -17.03 -15.01 -42.11
CA PRO A 494 -17.08 -16.42 -41.76
C PRO A 494 -15.71 -17.08 -42.00
N SER A 495 -15.24 -17.85 -41.03
CA SER A 495 -14.23 -18.88 -41.29
C SER A 495 -14.51 -20.08 -40.39
N ASP A 496 -14.89 -21.18 -41.06
CA ASP A 496 -15.08 -22.51 -40.50
C ASP A 496 -13.80 -22.99 -39.83
N GLN A 497 -13.80 -23.27 -38.51
CA GLN A 497 -12.92 -24.26 -37.90
C GLN A 497 -13.61 -24.95 -36.71
N LEU A 498 -13.99 -26.20 -36.97
CA LEU A 498 -13.97 -27.40 -36.12
C LEU A 498 -14.09 -27.22 -34.59
N PHE A 499 -15.22 -27.69 -34.06
CA PHE A 499 -15.41 -28.03 -32.65
C PHE A 499 -14.51 -29.22 -32.28
N ASP A 500 -13.80 -29.11 -31.16
CA ASP A 500 -13.41 -30.28 -30.37
C ASP A 500 -13.81 -30.07 -28.90
N HIS A 501 -14.35 -31.15 -28.35
CA HIS A 501 -14.96 -31.29 -27.03
C HIS A 501 -13.87 -31.48 -25.97
N ASP A 502 -14.28 -31.49 -24.70
CA ASP A 502 -13.51 -31.89 -23.50
C ASP A 502 -12.71 -30.81 -22.75
N GLN A 503 -13.35 -30.17 -21.76
CA GLN A 503 -12.96 -30.31 -20.33
C GLN A 503 -13.89 -29.47 -19.44
N GLU A 504 -15.04 -30.04 -19.07
CA GLU A 504 -15.79 -29.62 -17.89
C GLU A 504 -16.11 -30.87 -17.07
N LYS A 505 -15.23 -31.21 -16.13
CA LYS A 505 -15.52 -32.06 -14.96
C LYS A 505 -14.32 -32.11 -14.00
N ALA A 506 -14.67 -32.07 -12.71
CA ALA A 506 -13.83 -32.28 -11.51
C ALA A 506 -12.98 -31.06 -11.08
N THR A 507 -12.99 -30.60 -9.83
CA THR A 507 -13.48 -31.18 -8.58
C THR A 507 -13.50 -30.12 -7.47
N THR A 508 -14.62 -30.09 -6.75
CA THR A 508 -14.75 -29.64 -5.36
C THR A 508 -13.74 -30.37 -4.46
N CYS A 509 -13.08 -29.66 -3.55
CA CYS A 509 -12.37 -30.28 -2.42
C CYS A 509 -12.64 -29.49 -1.13
N ASP A 510 -13.06 -30.26 -0.13
CA ASP A 510 -13.48 -29.90 1.21
C ASP A 510 -12.38 -29.26 2.09
N VAL A 511 -12.84 -28.40 2.99
CA VAL A 511 -12.09 -27.80 4.10
C VAL A 511 -12.10 -28.77 5.29
N PRO A 512 -10.98 -28.99 6.00
CA PRO A 512 -11.01 -29.58 7.33
C PRO A 512 -10.93 -28.49 8.42
N GLU A 513 -11.91 -28.54 9.34
CA GLU A 513 -11.93 -27.81 10.62
C GLU A 513 -10.95 -28.38 11.66
N LYS A 514 -10.54 -27.50 12.59
CA LYS A 514 -10.18 -27.67 14.03
C LYS A 514 -8.74 -27.29 14.42
N PRO A 515 -8.46 -26.96 15.70
CA PRO A 515 -9.18 -26.03 16.59
C PRO A 515 -8.22 -25.08 17.35
N LEU A 516 -8.81 -24.12 18.08
CA LEU A 516 -8.20 -23.19 19.04
C LEU A 516 -7.47 -23.91 20.18
N VAL A 517 -6.27 -23.43 20.53
CA VAL A 517 -5.60 -23.70 21.82
C VAL A 517 -5.23 -22.36 22.45
N ILE A 518 -5.68 -22.19 23.70
CA ILE A 518 -5.35 -21.12 24.63
C ILE A 518 -3.96 -21.41 25.23
N LEU A 519 -3.09 -20.40 25.23
CA LEU A 519 -2.15 -20.05 26.31
C LEU A 519 -1.67 -18.62 26.11
#